data_AF-A0A2C5ZWW2-F1
#
_entry.id   AF-A0A2C5ZWW2-F1
#
_cell.length_a   1.000
_cell.length_b   1.000
_cell.length_c   1.000
_cell.angle_alpha   90.00
_cell.angle_beta   90.00
_cell.angle_gamma   90.00
#
_symmetry.space_group_name_H-M   'P 1'
#
loop_
_entity.id
_entity.type
_entity.pdbx_description
1 polymer ?
#
loop_
_entity_poly.entity_id
_entity_poly.type
_entity_poly.pdbx_seq_one_letter_code
_entity_poly.pdbx_strand_id
1 'polypeptide(L)'
;MKELDVKYGDIYCEIGDREVEIIHRLTTAVLEHESDLIAASDACGDLDAILALSLAAKKYNWAEPQMTTENIICIAEGRHPLLELVVPCFVPNDYQIGRRVEQQGSEHANVFVLTGPNQSGKSILLKQVAIIVYLAHRKHMPHT
;
A
#
# COMPACT_ATOMS: atom_id res chain seq x y z
N MET A 1 64.01 -4.54 -3.52
CA MET A 1 62.79 -3.97 -2.93
C MET A 1 62.31 -2.75 -3.71
N LYS A 2 63.13 -1.70 -3.90
CA LYS A 2 62.78 -0.52 -4.72
C LYS A 2 62.44 -0.82 -6.19
N GLU A 3 63.09 -1.77 -6.86
CA GLU A 3 62.79 -2.10 -8.26
C GLU A 3 61.47 -2.86 -8.46
N LEU A 4 61.01 -3.62 -7.46
CA LEU A 4 59.69 -4.26 -7.51
C LEU A 4 58.57 -3.24 -7.27
N ASP A 5 58.78 -2.26 -6.38
CA ASP A 5 57.85 -1.13 -6.18
C ASP A 5 57.70 -0.29 -7.45
N VAL A 6 58.81 0.03 -8.14
CA VAL A 6 58.76 0.82 -9.39
C VAL A 6 58.08 0.05 -10.53
N LYS A 7 58.20 -1.28 -10.57
CA LYS A 7 57.68 -2.09 -11.68
C LYS A 7 56.25 -2.60 -11.45
N TYR A 8 55.87 -2.84 -10.20
CA TYR A 8 54.55 -3.41 -9.85
C TYR A 8 53.67 -2.45 -9.05
N GLY A 9 54.24 -1.41 -8.41
CA GLY A 9 53.47 -0.40 -7.68
C GLY A 9 52.56 0.41 -8.60
N ASP A 10 53.05 0.78 -9.80
CA ASP A 10 52.25 1.50 -10.79
C ASP A 10 51.16 0.63 -11.44
N ILE A 11 51.37 -0.69 -11.54
CA ILE A 11 50.37 -1.61 -12.14
C ILE A 11 49.08 -1.64 -11.32
N TYR A 12 49.17 -1.61 -9.98
CA TYR A 12 47.97 -1.55 -9.14
C TYR A 12 47.21 -0.23 -9.31
N CYS A 13 47.94 0.88 -9.45
CA CYS A 13 47.35 2.18 -9.78
C CYS A 13 46.67 2.16 -11.15
N GLU A 14 47.33 1.63 -12.19
CA GLU A 14 46.77 1.52 -13.53
C GLU A 14 45.52 0.62 -13.60
N ILE A 15 45.49 -0.48 -12.83
CA ILE A 15 44.30 -1.33 -12.71
C ILE A 15 43.15 -0.55 -12.07
N GLY A 16 43.42 0.14 -10.96
CA GLY A 16 42.41 0.95 -10.28
C GLY A 16 41.86 2.07 -11.18
N ASP A 17 42.73 2.77 -11.92
CA ASP A 17 42.34 3.81 -12.85
C ASP A 17 41.45 3.27 -13.98
N ARG A 18 41.79 2.10 -14.53
CA ARG A 18 40.96 1.42 -15.53
C ARG A 18 39.62 0.95 -14.98
N GLU A 19 39.58 0.46 -13.75
CA GLU A 19 38.32 0.06 -13.10
C GLU A 19 37.39 1.27 -12.96
N VAL A 20 37.92 2.41 -12.51
CA VAL A 20 37.15 3.66 -12.40
C VAL A 20 36.64 4.10 -13.77
N GLU A 21 37.48 4.05 -14.82
CA GLU A 21 37.08 4.41 -16.18
C GLU A 21 35.93 3.52 -16.68
N ILE A 22 36.05 2.20 -16.50
CA ILE A 22 35.03 1.23 -16.93
C ILE A 22 33.71 1.47 -16.18
N ILE A 23 33.76 1.63 -14.86
CA ILE A 23 32.57 1.90 -14.04
C ILE A 23 31.91 3.21 -14.47
N HIS A 24 32.68 4.27 -14.70
CA HIS A 24 32.14 5.55 -15.11
C HIS A 24 31.46 5.47 -16.49
N ARG A 25 32.07 4.76 -17.44
CA ARG A 25 31.49 4.52 -18.77
C ARG A 25 30.21 3.71 -18.69
N LEU A 26 30.18 2.63 -17.90
CA LEU A 26 28.98 1.82 -17.68
C LEU A 26 27.88 2.67 -17.04
N THR A 27 28.21 3.45 -16.01
CA THR A 27 27.26 4.32 -15.32
C THR A 27 26.63 5.33 -16.27
N THR A 28 27.44 5.96 -17.13
CA THR A 28 26.95 6.90 -18.14
C THR A 28 26.00 6.21 -19.13
N ALA A 29 26.37 5.02 -19.63
CA ALA A 29 25.53 4.25 -20.53
C ALA A 29 24.20 3.79 -19.90
N VAL A 30 24.20 3.47 -18.59
CA VAL A 30 22.97 3.13 -17.86
C VAL A 30 22.09 4.37 -17.67
N LEU A 31 22.68 5.52 -17.35
CA LEU A 31 21.96 6.78 -17.17
C LEU A 31 21.32 7.30 -18.47
N GLU A 32 21.85 6.95 -19.64
CA GLU A 32 21.18 7.21 -20.93
C GLU A 32 19.78 6.58 -21.00
N HIS A 33 19.55 5.50 -20.24
CA HIS A 33 18.27 4.79 -20.14
C HIS A 33 17.56 5.00 -18.80
N GLU A 34 17.94 6.03 -18.03
CA GLU A 34 17.36 6.30 -16.70
C GLU A 34 15.83 6.35 -16.72
N SER A 35 15.25 7.06 -17.70
CA SER A 35 13.80 7.22 -17.80
C SER A 35 13.06 5.88 -18.00
N ASP A 36 13.58 4.99 -18.85
CA ASP A 36 12.99 3.68 -19.10
C ASP A 36 13.11 2.77 -17.86
N LEU A 37 14.23 2.85 -17.15
CA LEU A 37 14.47 2.07 -15.93
C LEU A 37 13.54 2.51 -14.79
N ILE A 38 13.34 3.81 -14.61
CA ILE A 38 12.39 4.35 -13.62
C ILE A 38 10.97 3.94 -13.99
N ALA A 39 10.55 4.10 -15.24
CA ALA A 39 9.22 3.70 -15.69
C ALA A 39 8.97 2.20 -15.51
N ALA A 40 9.96 1.35 -15.79
CA ALA A 40 9.88 -0.09 -15.54
C ALA A 40 9.80 -0.41 -14.04
N SER A 41 10.56 0.31 -13.21
CA SER A 41 10.51 0.17 -11.75
C SER A 41 9.15 0.54 -11.18
N ASP A 42 8.58 1.67 -11.62
CA ASP A 42 7.26 2.14 -11.18
C ASP A 42 6.16 1.15 -11.59
N ALA A 43 6.19 0.67 -12.84
CA ALA A 43 5.26 -0.35 -13.31
C ALA A 43 5.37 -1.67 -12.53
N CYS A 44 6.60 -2.09 -12.19
CA CYS A 44 6.82 -3.25 -11.32
C CYS A 44 6.24 -3.01 -9.91
N GLY A 45 6.42 -1.81 -9.37
CA GLY A 45 5.90 -1.43 -8.05
C GLY A 45 4.36 -1.46 -8.00
N ASP A 46 3.70 -0.93 -9.03
CA ASP A 46 2.24 -0.95 -9.14
C ASP A 46 1.71 -2.38 -9.25
N LEU A 47 2.36 -3.22 -10.08
CA LEU A 47 1.99 -4.63 -10.22
C LEU A 47 2.15 -5.40 -8.91
N ASP A 48 3.26 -5.21 -8.19
CA ASP A 48 3.50 -5.86 -6.90
C ASP A 48 2.44 -5.43 -5.86
N ALA A 49 2.11 -4.13 -5.81
CA ALA A 49 1.10 -3.60 -4.90
C ALA A 49 -0.30 -4.18 -5.17
N ILE A 50 -0.71 -4.29 -6.43
CA ILE A 50 -2.00 -4.88 -6.83
C ILE A 50 -2.01 -6.38 -6.53
N LEU A 51 -0.92 -7.09 -6.83
CA LEU A 51 -0.80 -8.52 -6.57
C LEU A 51 -0.86 -8.82 -5.07
N ALA A 52 -0.14 -8.05 -4.25
CA ALA A 52 -0.16 -8.17 -2.80
C ALA A 52 -1.57 -7.96 -2.23
N LEU A 53 -2.32 -6.98 -2.74
CA LEU A 53 -3.72 -6.77 -2.35
C LEU A 53 -4.63 -7.93 -2.77
N SER A 54 -4.46 -8.46 -3.97
CA SER A 54 -5.24 -9.61 -4.46
C SER A 54 -4.99 -10.86 -3.60
N LEU A 55 -3.72 -11.12 -3.25
CA LEU A 55 -3.35 -12.23 -2.37
C LEU A 55 -3.92 -12.04 -0.96
N ALA A 56 -3.84 -10.82 -0.41
CA ALA A 56 -4.43 -10.49 0.88
C ALA A 56 -5.96 -10.68 0.86
N ALA A 57 -6.64 -10.21 -0.19
CA ALA A 57 -8.09 -10.37 -0.32
C ALA A 57 -8.49 -11.85 -0.36
N LYS A 58 -7.77 -12.69 -1.09
CA LYS A 58 -8.02 -14.13 -1.11
C LYS A 58 -7.73 -14.80 0.23
N LYS A 59 -6.60 -14.44 0.86
CA LYS A 59 -6.16 -15.05 2.13
C LYS A 59 -7.08 -14.71 3.30
N TYR A 60 -7.55 -13.46 3.35
CA TYR A 60 -8.37 -12.93 4.44
C TYR A 60 -9.86 -12.82 4.06
N ASN A 61 -10.25 -13.40 2.92
CA ASN A 61 -11.62 -13.40 2.41
C ASN A 61 -12.26 -11.99 2.35
N TRP A 62 -11.50 -11.01 1.85
CA TRP A 62 -12.03 -9.66 1.66
C TRP A 62 -12.91 -9.59 0.42
N ALA A 63 -14.03 -8.89 0.55
CA ALA A 63 -14.91 -8.60 -0.56
C ALA A 63 -14.46 -7.33 -1.30
N GLU A 64 -14.73 -7.28 -2.61
CA GLU A 64 -14.56 -6.06 -3.39
C GLU A 64 -15.62 -5.01 -2.98
N PRO A 65 -15.21 -3.79 -2.61
CA PRO A 65 -16.15 -2.74 -2.25
C PRO A 65 -16.84 -2.15 -3.48
N GLN A 66 -18.10 -1.75 -3.32
CA GLN A 66 -18.85 -1.00 -4.32
C GLN A 66 -18.73 0.50 -4.04
N MET A 67 -18.12 1.23 -4.98
CA MET A 67 -17.99 2.68 -4.87
C MET A 67 -19.25 3.37 -5.37
N THR A 68 -19.70 4.40 -4.64
CA THR A 68 -20.85 5.24 -5.02
C THR A 68 -20.50 6.71 -4.83
N THR A 69 -21.14 7.59 -5.61
CA THR A 69 -21.05 9.04 -5.43
C THR A 69 -22.01 9.57 -4.37
N GLU A 70 -22.91 8.72 -3.87
CA GLU A 70 -23.80 9.06 -2.76
C GLU A 70 -23.01 9.14 -1.45
N ASN A 71 -23.43 10.01 -0.53
CA ASN A 71 -22.80 10.14 0.78
C ASN A 71 -23.26 9.01 1.71
N ILE A 72 -22.72 7.81 1.50
CA ILE A 72 -23.15 6.58 2.18
C ILE A 72 -21.95 5.69 2.48
N ILE A 73 -21.97 5.10 3.66
CA ILE A 73 -21.10 3.96 3.98
C ILE A 73 -22.01 2.83 4.43
N CYS A 74 -21.90 1.67 3.78
CA CYS A 74 -22.60 0.45 4.15
C CYS A 74 -21.57 -0.68 4.20
N ILE A 75 -21.39 -1.25 5.39
CA ILE A 75 -20.46 -2.33 5.68
C ILE A 75 -21.29 -3.43 6.34
N ALA A 76 -21.36 -4.59 5.71
CA ALA A 76 -21.97 -5.80 6.27
C ALA A 76 -20.85 -6.75 6.73
N GLU A 77 -21.05 -7.35 7.90
CA GLU A 77 -20.10 -8.26 8.57
C GLU A 77 -18.66 -7.74 8.60
N GLY A 78 -18.49 -6.43 8.80
CA GLY A 78 -17.19 -5.78 8.73
C GLY A 78 -16.23 -6.33 9.78
N ARG A 79 -14.96 -6.51 9.39
CA ARG A 79 -13.91 -7.00 10.29
C ARG A 79 -12.73 -6.04 10.33
N HIS A 80 -12.10 -5.92 11.50
CA HIS A 80 -10.93 -5.07 11.66
C HIS A 80 -9.67 -5.79 11.11
N PRO A 81 -9.05 -5.33 10.01
CA PRO A 81 -8.04 -6.11 9.28
C PRO A 81 -6.82 -6.54 10.09
N LEU A 82 -6.39 -5.72 11.06
CA LEU A 82 -5.25 -6.02 11.92
C LEU A 82 -5.62 -6.77 13.20
N LEU A 83 -6.73 -6.38 13.85
CA LEU A 83 -7.11 -6.94 15.14
C LEU A 83 -7.56 -8.39 15.00
N GLU A 84 -8.24 -8.74 13.91
CA GLU A 84 -8.64 -10.12 13.61
C GLU A 84 -7.46 -11.10 13.60
N LEU A 85 -6.25 -10.64 13.27
CA LEU A 85 -5.06 -11.49 13.20
C LEU A 85 -4.44 -11.80 14.57
N VAL A 86 -4.80 -11.04 15.60
CA VAL A 86 -4.18 -11.14 16.93
C VAL A 86 -5.13 -11.60 18.02
N VAL A 87 -6.41 -11.80 17.68
CA VAL A 87 -7.43 -12.31 18.61
C VAL A 87 -7.90 -13.70 18.18
N PRO A 88 -8.22 -14.60 19.13
CA PRO A 88 -8.67 -15.95 18.80
C PRO A 88 -10.07 -15.97 18.16
N CYS A 89 -10.89 -14.96 18.44
CA CYS A 89 -12.21 -14.81 17.85
C CYS A 89 -12.52 -13.30 17.71
N PHE A 90 -12.93 -12.89 16.52
CA PHE A 90 -13.37 -11.53 16.22
C PHE A 90 -14.85 -11.55 15.84
N VAL A 91 -15.65 -10.69 16.47
CA VAL A 91 -17.08 -10.55 16.16
C VAL A 91 -17.24 -9.50 15.05
N PRO A 92 -17.72 -9.86 13.85
CA PRO A 92 -17.94 -8.91 12.78
C PRO A 92 -19.03 -7.89 13.15
N ASN A 93 -18.92 -6.67 12.65
CA ASN A 93 -19.85 -5.58 12.93
C ASN A 93 -20.40 -4.97 11.66
N ASP A 94 -21.72 -4.81 11.60
CA ASP A 94 -22.40 -4.04 10.57
C ASP A 94 -22.27 -2.54 10.87
N TYR A 95 -22.17 -1.75 9.81
CA TYR A 95 -22.12 -0.29 9.91
C TYR A 95 -22.84 0.35 8.72
N GLN A 96 -23.79 1.23 9.01
CA GLN A 96 -24.53 1.98 7.99
C GLN A 96 -24.67 3.44 8.42
N ILE A 97 -24.31 4.36 7.53
CA ILE A 97 -24.50 5.80 7.71
C ILE A 97 -24.76 6.47 6.36
N GLY A 98 -25.51 7.58 6.36
CA GLY A 98 -25.73 8.39 5.16
C GLY A 98 -27.00 8.07 4.38
N ARG A 99 -27.28 8.89 3.35
CA ARG A 99 -28.58 8.94 2.66
C ARG A 99 -28.49 8.45 1.22
N ARG A 100 -29.32 7.48 0.84
CA ARG A 100 -29.62 7.15 -0.57
C ARG A 100 -30.50 8.21 -1.19
N VAL A 101 -30.16 8.67 -2.39
CA VAL A 101 -30.94 9.69 -3.13
C VAL A 101 -32.34 9.16 -3.47
N GLU A 102 -32.46 7.85 -3.65
CA GLU A 102 -33.70 7.15 -4.03
C GLU A 102 -34.68 6.93 -2.87
N GLN A 103 -34.25 7.02 -1.61
CA GLN A 103 -35.11 6.82 -0.43
C GLN A 103 -35.63 8.16 0.10
N GLN A 104 -36.58 8.76 -0.62
CA GLN A 104 -37.37 9.89 -0.10
C GLN A 104 -38.33 9.39 0.98
N GLY A 105 -37.90 9.40 2.25
CA GLY A 105 -38.77 9.11 3.39
C GLY A 105 -38.09 8.49 4.62
N SER A 106 -36.85 8.01 4.49
CA SER A 106 -36.09 7.46 5.61
C SER A 106 -35.18 8.53 6.22
N GLU A 107 -35.38 8.84 7.51
CA GLU A 107 -34.47 9.69 8.30
C GLU A 107 -33.11 9.00 8.44
N HIS A 108 -32.22 9.24 7.48
CA HIS A 108 -30.86 8.73 7.55
C HIS A 108 -29.96 9.71 8.28
N ALA A 109 -29.37 9.24 9.39
CA ALA A 109 -28.48 10.04 10.21
C ALA A 109 -27.07 10.14 9.58
N ASN A 110 -26.53 11.36 9.52
CA ASN A 110 -25.13 11.61 9.14
C ASN A 110 -24.18 11.57 10.34
N VAL A 111 -24.72 11.29 11.54
CA VAL A 111 -23.99 11.23 12.80
C VAL A 111 -24.39 9.94 13.51
N PHE A 112 -23.39 9.16 13.91
CA PHE A 112 -23.58 7.91 14.63
C PHE A 112 -23.12 8.07 16.08
N VAL A 113 -24.05 8.03 17.04
CA VAL A 113 -23.76 8.14 18.47
C VAL A 113 -23.51 6.75 19.05
N LEU A 114 -22.25 6.44 19.31
CA LEU A 114 -21.83 5.14 19.84
C LEU A 114 -21.58 5.22 21.35
N THR A 115 -22.44 4.57 22.14
CA THR A 115 -22.33 4.49 23.60
C THR A 115 -22.10 3.03 24.06
N GLY A 116 -21.59 2.85 25.28
CA GLY A 116 -21.39 1.52 25.86
C GLY A 116 -20.28 1.50 26.92
N PRO A 117 -20.14 0.40 27.69
CA PRO A 117 -19.15 0.25 28.75
C PRO A 117 -17.70 0.41 28.26
N ASN A 118 -16.77 0.74 29.14
CA ASN A 118 -15.35 0.72 28.77
C ASN A 118 -14.94 -0.68 28.28
N GLN A 119 -14.01 -0.74 27.33
CA GLN A 119 -13.53 -1.98 26.69
C GLN A 119 -14.58 -2.74 25.83
N SER A 120 -15.76 -2.18 25.58
CA SER A 120 -16.78 -2.79 24.70
C SER A 120 -16.48 -2.72 23.20
N GLY A 121 -15.25 -2.39 22.79
CA GLY A 121 -14.87 -2.35 21.38
C GLY A 121 -15.26 -1.08 20.59
N LYS A 122 -15.79 -0.03 21.23
CA LYS A 122 -16.22 1.21 20.53
C LYS A 122 -15.12 1.83 19.64
N SER A 123 -13.91 2.00 20.19
CA SER A 123 -12.79 2.55 19.43
C SER A 123 -12.29 1.61 18.34
N ILE A 124 -12.49 0.29 18.50
CA ILE A 124 -12.15 -0.71 17.50
C ILE A 124 -13.10 -0.60 16.32
N LEU A 125 -14.40 -0.46 16.56
CA LEU A 125 -15.40 -0.27 15.51
C LEU A 125 -15.09 0.98 14.66
N LEU A 126 -14.80 2.12 15.29
CA LEU A 126 -14.47 3.35 14.57
C LEU A 126 -13.21 3.21 13.69
N LYS A 127 -12.16 2.58 14.24
CA LYS A 127 -10.92 2.31 13.49
C LYS A 127 -11.15 1.32 12.35
N GLN A 128 -11.96 0.29 12.58
CA GLN A 128 -12.34 -0.68 11.57
C GLN A 128 -13.00 0.01 10.38
N VAL A 129 -14.04 0.82 10.62
CA VAL A 129 -14.73 1.56 9.56
C VAL A 129 -13.76 2.45 8.79
N ALA A 130 -12.92 3.22 9.49
CA ALA A 130 -11.94 4.10 8.86
C ALA A 130 -10.95 3.34 7.97
N ILE A 131 -10.42 2.20 8.43
CA ILE A 131 -9.48 1.39 7.66
C ILE A 131 -10.17 0.75 6.45
N ILE A 132 -11.38 0.23 6.60
CA ILE A 132 -12.14 -0.36 5.48
C ILE A 132 -12.37 0.69 4.40
N VAL A 133 -12.81 1.90 4.78
CA VAL A 133 -13.03 3.01 3.84
C VAL A 133 -11.72 3.42 3.17
N TYR A 134 -10.62 3.51 3.92
CA TYR A 134 -9.30 3.82 3.36
C TYR A 134 -8.85 2.78 2.32
N LEU A 135 -8.97 1.49 2.63
CA LEU A 135 -8.60 0.40 1.72
C LEU A 135 -9.48 0.38 0.47
N ALA A 136 -10.77 0.71 0.59
CA ALA A 136 -11.67 0.80 -0.54
C ALA A 136 -11.23 1.87 -1.56
N HIS A 137 -10.77 3.02 -1.08
CA HIS A 137 -10.27 4.10 -1.94
C HIS A 137 -8.88 3.82 -2.51
N ARG A 138 -8.03 3.06 -1.81
CA ARG A 138 -6.68 2.71 -2.30
C ARG A 138 -6.71 1.84 -3.56
N LYS A 139 -7.74 0.98 -3.71
CA LYS A 139 -7.94 0.19 -4.93
C LYS A 139 -8.34 1.07 -6.13
N HIS A 140 -8.92 2.24 -5.88
CA HIS A 140 -9.47 3.16 -6.89
C HIS A 140 -8.66 4.45 -7.03
N MET A 141 -7.36 4.43 -6.73
CA MET A 141 -6.53 5.60 -7.00
C MET A 141 -6.58 5.88 -8.51
N PRO A 142 -7.08 7.05 -8.96
CA PRO A 142 -7.05 7.38 -10.37
C PRO A 142 -5.57 7.52 -10.75
N HIS A 143 -5.09 6.61 -11.60
CA HIS A 143 -3.86 6.85 -12.35
C HIS A 143 -4.12 8.06 -13.25
N THR A 144 -3.75 9.25 -12.77
CA THR A 144 -3.56 10.45 -13.60
C THR A 144 -2.28 10.32 -14.39
#